data_AF-X1EH27-F1
#
_entry.id   AF-X1EH27-F1
#
_cell.length_a   1.000
_cell.length_b   1.000
_cell.length_c   1.000
_cell.angle_alpha   90.00
_cell.angle_beta   90.00
_cell.angle_gamma   90.00
#
_symmetry.space_group_name_H-M   'P 1'
#
loop_
_entity.id
_entity.type
_entity.pdbx_description
1 polymer ?
#
loop_
_entity_poly.entity_id
_entity_poly.type
_entity_poly.pdbx_seq_one_letter_code
_entity_poly.pdbx_strand_id
1 'polypeptide(L)'
;RSNVSRSAAAVCPASALAVWQMDEDAGATAPDETGNGNPVDLFNGPTWYSGKVDNALHFAKGPKQYGTSGNISTLDGATAFSVEFWINPDSLPFLVLYFKYNFFFFTKLFFFFNFLNCFLLYLNATRILNFWLLLLAL
;
A
#
# COMPACT_ATOMS: atom_id res chain seq x y z
N ARG A 1 -12.04 -15.25 -32.31
CA ARG A 1 -11.43 -14.24 -31.41
C ARG A 1 -12.57 -13.37 -30.89
N SER A 2 -13.18 -13.79 -29.78
CA SER A 2 -14.34 -13.12 -29.18
C SER A 2 -13.85 -12.29 -27.99
N ASN A 3 -14.19 -11.00 -28.02
CA ASN A 3 -13.92 -10.04 -26.99
C ASN A 3 -14.60 -10.48 -25.68
N VAL A 4 -13.83 -11.04 -24.76
CA VAL A 4 -14.10 -10.87 -23.33
C VAL A 4 -13.30 -9.64 -22.96
N SER A 5 -13.94 -8.47 -23.03
CA SER A 5 -13.45 -7.28 -22.35
C SER A 5 -13.15 -7.70 -20.92
N ARG A 6 -11.88 -7.56 -20.51
CA ARG A 6 -11.44 -7.81 -19.14
C ARG A 6 -12.51 -7.27 -18.20
N SER A 7 -13.05 -8.17 -17.38
CA SER A 7 -14.08 -7.86 -16.39
C SER A 7 -13.73 -6.54 -15.74
N ALA A 8 -14.68 -5.60 -15.75
CA ALA A 8 -14.50 -4.20 -15.40
C ALA A 8 -13.35 -4.00 -14.40
N ALA A 9 -12.27 -3.35 -14.83
CA ALA A 9 -11.28 -2.80 -13.93
C ALA A 9 -12.04 -2.19 -12.76
N ALA A 10 -11.70 -2.61 -11.52
CA ALA A 10 -12.28 -2.04 -10.32
C ALA A 10 -12.41 -0.54 -10.56
N VAL A 11 -13.65 -0.02 -10.62
CA VAL A 11 -13.87 1.39 -10.96
C VAL A 11 -13.05 2.17 -9.96
N CYS A 12 -11.92 2.68 -10.43
CA CYS A 12 -11.04 3.46 -9.61
C CYS A 12 -11.91 4.57 -9.01
N PRO A 13 -11.99 4.72 -7.68
CA PRO A 13 -12.75 5.80 -7.09
C PRO A 13 -12.33 7.09 -7.81
N ALA A 14 -13.28 7.88 -8.31
CA ALA A 14 -12.95 9.05 -9.14
C ALA A 14 -12.03 10.06 -8.42
N SER A 15 -11.91 9.96 -7.09
CA SER A 15 -11.05 10.75 -6.22
C SER A 15 -9.72 10.06 -5.83
N ALA A 16 -9.45 8.85 -6.29
CA ALA A 16 -8.21 8.15 -5.95
C ALA A 16 -7.03 8.75 -6.74
N LEU A 17 -5.93 8.99 -6.03
CA LEU A 17 -4.73 9.59 -6.61
C LEU A 17 -3.83 8.54 -7.28
N ALA A 18 -3.81 7.32 -6.76
CA ALA A 18 -3.10 6.18 -7.31
C ALA A 18 -3.83 4.89 -6.91
N VAL A 19 -3.92 3.93 -7.83
CA VAL A 19 -4.43 2.57 -7.55
C VAL A 19 -3.50 1.55 -8.20
N TRP A 20 -2.94 0.67 -7.39
CA TRP A 20 -2.09 -0.44 -7.84
C TRP A 20 -2.76 -1.75 -7.43
N GLN A 21 -3.24 -2.52 -8.41
CA GLN A 21 -3.89 -3.81 -8.14
C GLN A 21 -2.88 -4.88 -7.74
N MET A 22 -1.63 -4.74 -8.19
CA MET A 22 -0.56 -5.71 -7.97
C MET A 22 -0.91 -7.10 -8.55
N ASP A 23 -1.60 -7.13 -9.68
CA ASP A 23 -2.13 -8.34 -10.32
C ASP A 23 -1.25 -8.86 -11.48
N GLU A 24 -0.08 -8.25 -11.72
CA GLU A 24 0.83 -8.70 -12.78
C GLU A 24 1.41 -10.10 -12.51
N ASP A 25 1.69 -10.84 -13.60
CA ASP A 25 2.35 -12.15 -13.53
C ASP A 25 3.88 -12.05 -13.59
N ALA A 26 4.42 -10.92 -14.08
CA ALA A 26 5.84 -10.71 -14.30
C ALA A 26 6.17 -9.21 -14.47
N GLY A 27 7.45 -8.87 -14.32
CA GLY A 27 7.96 -7.53 -14.59
C GLY A 27 8.45 -6.79 -13.35
N ALA A 28 8.97 -5.58 -13.57
CA ALA A 28 9.55 -4.74 -12.53
C ALA A 28 8.73 -3.47 -12.25
N THR A 29 7.48 -3.41 -12.73
CA THR A 29 6.61 -2.24 -12.56
C THR A 29 5.17 -2.69 -12.32
N ALA A 30 4.46 -2.02 -11.41
CA ALA A 30 3.02 -2.11 -11.26
C ALA A 30 2.38 -0.80 -11.79
N PRO A 31 1.48 -0.87 -12.77
CA PRO A 31 0.85 0.30 -13.37
C PRO A 31 -0.12 0.98 -12.41
N ASP A 32 -0.28 2.29 -12.58
CA ASP A 32 -1.31 3.07 -11.90
C ASP A 32 -2.61 3.04 -12.70
N GLU A 33 -3.60 2.31 -12.19
CA GLU A 33 -4.90 2.10 -12.83
C GLU A 33 -5.76 3.36 -12.87
N THR A 34 -5.40 4.41 -12.14
CA THR A 34 -6.09 5.70 -12.24
C THR A 34 -5.74 6.45 -13.53
N GLY A 35 -4.59 6.13 -14.14
CA GLY A 35 -4.03 6.89 -15.25
C GLY A 35 -3.36 8.21 -14.84
N ASN A 36 -3.20 8.50 -13.55
CA ASN A 36 -2.58 9.74 -13.05
C ASN A 36 -1.05 9.75 -13.16
N GLY A 37 -0.45 8.66 -13.63
CA GLY A 37 0.99 8.60 -13.92
C GLY A 37 1.86 8.33 -12.70
N ASN A 38 1.34 7.59 -11.71
CA ASN A 38 2.09 7.22 -10.51
C ASN A 38 2.41 5.70 -10.47
N PRO A 39 3.06 5.09 -11.48
CA PRO A 39 3.38 3.66 -11.44
C PRO A 39 4.35 3.34 -10.29
N VAL A 40 4.35 2.10 -9.82
CA VAL A 40 5.33 1.62 -8.83
C VAL A 40 6.45 0.88 -9.54
N ASP A 41 7.67 1.36 -9.39
CA ASP A 41 8.88 0.67 -9.85
C ASP A 41 9.42 -0.24 -8.73
N LEU A 42 9.80 -1.46 -9.11
CA LEU A 42 10.24 -2.53 -8.19
C LEU A 42 11.76 -2.67 -8.21
N PHE A 43 12.35 -2.66 -7.01
CA PHE A 43 13.80 -2.69 -6.83
C PHE A 43 14.23 -3.87 -5.96
N ASN A 44 15.39 -4.43 -6.33
CA ASN A 44 16.04 -5.57 -5.65
C ASN A 44 15.24 -6.88 -5.71
N GLY A 45 14.32 -7.00 -6.67
CA GLY A 45 13.66 -8.24 -7.07
C GLY A 45 12.52 -8.77 -6.19
N PRO A 46 11.51 -7.97 -5.80
CA PRO A 46 10.22 -8.51 -5.40
C PRO A 46 9.68 -9.46 -6.47
N THR A 47 8.95 -10.49 -6.07
CA THR A 47 8.37 -11.48 -6.99
C THR A 47 6.85 -11.44 -6.95
N TRP A 48 6.22 -11.66 -8.08
CA TRP A 48 4.78 -11.85 -8.17
C TRP A 48 4.38 -13.20 -7.59
N TYR A 49 3.30 -13.23 -6.80
CA TYR A 49 2.82 -14.39 -6.06
C TYR A 49 1.29 -14.37 -6.02
N SER A 50 0.65 -15.51 -5.75
CA SER A 50 -0.82 -15.53 -5.61
C SER A 50 -1.27 -14.74 -4.39
N GLY A 51 -2.12 -13.74 -4.62
CA GLY A 51 -2.61 -12.78 -3.64
C GLY A 51 -3.96 -13.16 -3.02
N LYS A 52 -4.52 -12.24 -2.23
CA LYS A 52 -5.89 -12.35 -1.70
C LYS A 52 -6.94 -12.23 -2.81
N VAL A 53 -6.66 -11.35 -3.77
CA VAL A 53 -7.38 -11.17 -5.03
C VAL A 53 -6.32 -11.29 -6.12
N ASP A 54 -6.49 -12.22 -7.05
CA ASP A 54 -5.54 -12.50 -8.15
C ASP A 54 -4.08 -12.63 -7.69
N ASN A 55 -3.18 -11.74 -8.10
CA ASN A 55 -1.77 -11.75 -7.71
C ASN A 55 -1.47 -10.71 -6.62
N ALA A 56 -0.24 -10.74 -6.11
CA ALA A 56 0.32 -9.79 -5.17
C ALA A 56 1.86 -9.75 -5.29
N LEU A 57 2.47 -8.72 -4.72
CA LEU A 57 3.93 -8.69 -4.53
C LEU A 57 4.35 -9.43 -3.27
N HIS A 58 5.28 -10.36 -3.44
CA HIS A 58 6.00 -11.02 -2.35
C HIS A 58 7.38 -10.38 -2.18
N PHE A 59 7.67 -9.98 -0.94
CA PHE A 59 8.95 -9.42 -0.53
C PHE A 59 9.67 -10.47 0.33
N ALA A 60 10.60 -11.19 -0.27
CA ALA A 60 11.31 -12.29 0.37
C ALA A 60 12.30 -11.80 1.43
N LYS A 61 12.60 -12.66 2.41
CA LYS A 61 13.68 -12.44 3.37
C LYS A 61 15.02 -12.42 2.64
N GLY A 62 15.59 -11.24 2.41
CA GLY A 62 16.78 -11.08 1.58
C GLY A 62 17.23 -9.63 1.43
N PRO A 63 17.74 -9.19 0.26
CA PRO A 63 18.14 -7.79 0.05
C PRO A 63 16.96 -6.85 0.36
N LYS A 64 17.24 -5.55 0.55
CA LYS A 64 16.21 -4.55 0.85
C LYS A 64 15.29 -4.36 -0.37
N GLN A 65 14.31 -5.23 -0.53
CA GLN A 65 13.31 -5.19 -1.59
C GLN A 65 12.28 -4.11 -1.30
N TYR A 66 11.89 -3.36 -2.32
CA TYR A 66 10.86 -2.33 -2.19
C TYR A 66 10.25 -1.98 -3.55
N GLY A 67 9.02 -1.48 -3.52
CA GLY A 67 8.42 -0.72 -4.61
C GLY A 67 8.38 0.76 -4.26
N THR A 68 8.48 1.64 -5.25
CA THR A 68 8.28 3.09 -5.06
C THR A 68 7.60 3.71 -6.27
N SER A 69 6.63 4.59 -6.01
CA SER A 69 6.03 5.46 -7.03
C SER A 69 6.70 6.83 -7.11
N GLY A 70 7.82 7.03 -6.39
CA GLY A 70 8.49 8.32 -6.30
C GLY A 70 7.67 9.35 -5.52
N ASN A 71 7.87 10.64 -5.86
CA ASN A 71 7.06 11.73 -5.33
C ASN A 71 5.73 11.80 -6.09
N ILE A 72 4.62 11.63 -5.37
CA ILE A 72 3.28 11.93 -5.87
C ILE A 72 2.97 13.37 -5.49
N SER A 73 3.24 14.31 -6.41
CA SER A 73 3.19 15.76 -6.14
C SER A 73 1.81 16.27 -5.71
N THR A 74 0.74 15.54 -6.04
CA THR A 74 -0.62 15.87 -5.58
C THR A 74 -0.83 15.66 -4.08
N LEU A 75 0.06 14.92 -3.41
CA LEU A 75 0.08 14.80 -1.95
C LEU A 75 0.85 15.94 -1.27
N ASP A 76 1.61 16.75 -2.01
CA ASP A 76 2.39 17.84 -1.43
C ASP A 76 1.45 18.92 -0.87
N GLY A 77 1.45 19.08 0.45
CA GLY A 77 0.55 20.01 1.14
C GLY A 77 -0.88 19.51 1.30
N ALA A 78 -1.16 18.23 0.99
CA ALA A 78 -2.46 17.62 1.28
C ALA A 78 -2.76 17.70 2.78
N THR A 79 -3.93 18.23 3.12
CA THR A 79 -4.38 18.39 4.51
C THR A 79 -5.12 17.18 5.05
N ALA A 80 -5.61 16.31 4.16
CA ALA A 80 -6.23 15.02 4.47
C ALA A 80 -6.04 14.05 3.29
N PHE A 81 -5.80 12.78 3.59
CA PHE A 81 -5.79 11.68 2.62
C PHE A 81 -6.08 10.35 3.33
N SER A 82 -6.42 9.33 2.55
CA SER A 82 -6.62 7.97 3.02
C SER A 82 -5.77 7.02 2.19
N VAL A 83 -5.31 5.94 2.80
CA VAL A 83 -4.59 4.85 2.13
C VAL A 83 -5.23 3.55 2.58
N GLU A 84 -5.46 2.64 1.64
CA GLU A 84 -5.95 1.29 1.86
C GLU A 84 -5.06 0.30 1.12
N PHE A 85 -4.80 -0.86 1.74
CA PHE A 85 -3.98 -1.92 1.14
C PHE A 85 -4.21 -3.25 1.85
N TRP A 86 -3.95 -4.35 1.14
CA TRP A 86 -3.85 -5.70 1.70
C TRP A 86 -2.41 -6.02 2.08
N ILE A 87 -2.22 -6.72 3.20
CA ILE A 87 -0.93 -7.22 3.61
C ILE A 87 -1.05 -8.58 4.29
N ASN A 88 -0.16 -9.51 3.92
CA ASN A 88 -0.06 -10.82 4.55
C ASN A 88 1.41 -11.09 4.90
N PRO A 89 1.82 -10.88 6.16
CA PRO A 89 3.22 -11.06 6.56
C PRO A 89 3.60 -12.54 6.66
N ASP A 90 4.73 -12.93 6.06
CA ASP A 90 5.31 -14.29 6.18
C ASP A 90 5.59 -14.69 7.64
N SER A 91 5.84 -13.71 8.52
CA SER A 91 6.00 -13.91 9.95
C SER A 91 5.64 -12.65 10.74
N LEU A 92 5.18 -12.85 11.99
CA LEU A 92 4.85 -11.78 12.93
C LEU A 92 5.94 -11.70 14.04
N PRO A 93 7.12 -11.11 13.79
CA PRO A 93 8.06 -10.85 14.87
C PRO A 93 7.48 -9.80 15.84
N PHE A 94 8.07 -9.76 17.04
CA PHE A 94 7.59 -9.00 18.21
C PHE A 94 7.43 -7.48 18.00
N LEU A 95 7.89 -6.95 16.86
CA LEU A 95 7.71 -5.58 16.40
C LEU A 95 7.86 -5.52 14.86
N VAL A 96 6.77 -5.26 14.13
CA VAL A 96 6.80 -4.95 12.69
C VAL A 96 6.15 -3.60 12.45
N LEU A 97 6.80 -2.76 11.64
CA LEU A 97 6.28 -1.50 11.14
C LEU A 97 5.72 -1.71 9.73
N TYR A 98 4.40 -1.66 9.59
CA TYR A 98 3.74 -1.93 8.30
C TYR A 98 3.51 -0.68 7.45
N PHE A 99 3.36 0.47 8.09
CA PHE A 99 3.25 1.76 7.41
C PHE A 99 3.89 2.85 8.26
N LYS A 100 4.62 3.73 7.60
CA LYS A 100 5.27 4.89 8.22
C LYS A 100 5.06 6.11 7.34
N TYR A 101 4.46 7.15 7.93
CA TYR A 101 4.44 8.48 7.33
C TYR A 101 5.14 9.46 8.25
N ASN A 102 6.07 10.25 7.71
CA ASN A 102 6.72 11.34 8.45
C ASN A 102 6.06 12.65 8.01
N PHE A 103 5.26 13.24 8.88
CA PHE A 103 4.78 14.60 8.67
C PHE A 103 5.93 15.59 8.98
N PHE A 104 5.93 16.73 8.29
CA PHE A 104 6.90 17.79 8.58
C PHE A 104 6.63 18.35 9.99
N PHE A 105 7.67 18.39 10.84
CA PHE A 105 7.65 18.64 12.29
C PHE A 105 7.03 17.52 13.15
N PHE A 106 7.91 16.78 13.85
CA PHE A 106 7.72 15.88 15.01
C PHE A 106 6.59 14.83 14.99
N THR A 107 5.80 14.73 13.93
CA THR A 107 4.62 13.88 13.89
C THR A 107 4.87 12.67 12.99
N LYS A 108 4.77 11.48 13.58
CA LYS A 108 5.00 10.19 12.90
C LYS A 108 3.79 9.31 13.12
N LEU A 109 3.30 8.72 12.03
CA LEU A 109 2.27 7.69 12.08
C LEU A 109 2.96 6.33 12.01
N PHE A 110 2.67 5.46 12.99
CA PHE A 110 3.18 4.09 13.02
C PHE A 110 2.05 3.09 13.23
N PHE A 111 2.11 2.00 12.48
CA PHE A 111 1.21 0.86 12.59
C PHE A 111 2.00 -0.36 13.10
N PHE A 112 1.64 -0.86 14.28
CA PHE A 112 2.29 -2.01 14.92
C PHE A 112 1.32 -3.16 15.19
N PHE A 113 1.81 -4.40 15.07
CA PHE A 113 1.18 -5.60 15.63
C PHE A 113 1.93 -6.01 16.91
N ASN A 114 1.19 -6.33 17.97
CA ASN A 114 1.73 -6.93 19.21
C ASN A 114 1.12 -8.33 19.42
N PHE A 115 1.86 -9.22 20.11
CA PHE A 115 1.52 -10.62 20.41
C PHE A 115 0.16 -10.86 21.11
N LEU A 116 -0.54 -9.80 21.55
CA LEU A 116 -1.84 -9.89 22.22
C LEU A 116 -3.05 -9.69 21.29
N ASN A 117 -2.89 -9.76 19.96
CA ASN A 117 -3.95 -9.53 18.97
C ASN A 117 -4.55 -8.11 18.95
N CYS A 118 -3.88 -7.13 19.55
CA CYS A 118 -4.31 -5.74 19.50
C CYS A 118 -3.47 -4.96 18.49
N PHE A 119 -4.12 -4.54 17.41
CA PHE A 119 -3.64 -3.46 16.56
C PHE A 119 -3.43 -2.21 17.43
N LEU A 120 -2.19 -1.70 17.51
CA LEU A 120 -1.88 -0.49 18.25
C LEU A 120 -1.54 0.63 17.25
N LEU A 121 -2.42 1.62 17.18
CA LEU A 121 -2.19 2.87 16.45
C LEU A 121 -1.40 3.82 17.36
N TYR A 122 -0.11 4.05 17.07
CA TYR A 122 0.67 5.07 17.77
C TYR A 122 0.65 6.38 16.98
N LEU A 123 0.01 7.38 17.58
CA LEU A 123 -0.12 8.73 17.06
C LEU A 123 0.66 9.68 17.96
N ASN A 124 1.77 10.22 17.47
CA ASN A 124 2.34 11.44 18.04
C ASN A 124 1.93 12.59 17.12
N ALA A 125 0.74 13.15 17.36
CA ALA A 125 0.20 14.26 16.58
C ALA A 125 -0.42 15.30 17.52
N THR A 126 -0.01 16.56 17.39
CA THR A 126 -0.56 17.68 18.17
C THR A 126 -1.95 18.11 17.69
N ARG A 127 -2.42 17.63 16.53
CA ARG A 127 -3.79 17.80 16.02
C ARG A 127 -4.21 16.59 15.18
N ILE A 128 -5.21 15.85 15.64
CA ILE A 128 -5.95 14.87 14.82
C ILE A 128 -7.40 15.28 14.87
N LEU A 129 -7.98 15.54 13.70
CA LEU A 129 -9.42 15.64 13.53
C LEU A 129 -9.80 14.60 12.48
N ASN A 130 -10.33 13.47 12.99
CA ASN A 130 -10.95 12.36 12.27
C ASN A 130 -10.04 11.54 11.35
N PHE A 131 -9.65 10.35 11.81
CA PHE A 131 -9.01 9.31 11.01
C PHE A 131 -9.91 8.08 10.99
N TRP A 132 -10.30 7.62 9.79
CA TRP A 132 -11.06 6.40 9.59
C TRP A 132 -10.16 5.39 8.87
N LEU A 133 -9.85 4.29 9.53
CA LEU A 133 -9.14 3.15 8.93
C LEU A 133 -10.12 1.99 8.82
N LEU A 134 -10.36 1.52 7.59
CA LEU A 134 -11.07 0.27 7.36
C LEU A 134 -10.03 -0.84 7.24
N LEU A 135 -9.85 -1.63 8.31
CA LEU A 135 -9.00 -2.82 8.30
C LEU A 135 -9.91 -4.05 8.15
N LEU A 136 -9.94 -4.66 6.98
CA LEU A 136 -10.61 -5.94 6.77
C LEU A 136 -9.59 -7.05 7.01
N ALA A 137 -9.61 -7.66 8.21
CA ALA A 137 -8.86 -8.88 8.49
C ALA A 137 -9.78 -10.09 8.25
N LEU A 138 -9.45 -10.94 7.26
CA LEU A 138 -10.04 -12.26 7.02
C LEU A 138 -8.97 -13.25 6.59
#